data_AF-A0A8C4S649-F1
#
_entry.id   AF-A0A8C4S649-F1
#
_cell.length_a   1.000
_cell.length_b   1.000
_cell.length_c   1.000
_cell.angle_alpha   90.00
_cell.angle_beta   90.00
_cell.angle_gamma   90.00
#
_symmetry.space_group_name_H-M   'P 1'
#
loop_
_entity.id
_entity.type
_entity.pdbx_description
1 polymer ?
#
loop_
_entity_poly.entity_id
_entity_poly.type
_entity_poly.pdbx_seq_one_letter_code
_entity_poly.pdbx_strand_id
1 'polypeptide(L)'
;MAGAQSDPMKWSLPGWKIEQKYSNKVLIGNWEEERKQVKETNEVNSRTGRSKFRHPDGTVIRREGLPKEVLFGHHMTPASWYLVSTYDEFFNRRGNPLLPARRYWDGNRLAWLPERSDHPIPK
;
A
#
# COMPACT_ATOMS: atom_id res chain seq x y z
N MET A 1 35.51 -83.54 36.27
CA MET A 1 35.42 -83.04 34.89
C MET A 1 35.54 -81.52 34.95
N ALA A 2 36.67 -80.95 34.49
CA ALA A 2 36.87 -79.51 34.44
C ALA A 2 36.18 -78.95 33.18
N GLY A 3 35.36 -77.91 33.33
CA GLY A 3 34.60 -77.31 32.24
C GLY A 3 35.49 -76.61 31.22
N ALA A 4 35.05 -76.60 29.95
CA ALA A 4 35.74 -76.04 28.78
C ALA A 4 36.06 -74.52 28.83
N GLN A 5 35.90 -73.87 29.98
CA GLN A 5 36.15 -72.44 30.14
C GLN A 5 37.60 -72.11 30.56
N SER A 6 38.38 -73.09 31.02
CA SER A 6 39.72 -72.89 31.60
C SER A 6 40.89 -72.90 30.61
N ASP A 7 40.65 -73.11 29.31
CA ASP A 7 41.72 -73.19 28.31
C ASP A 7 42.09 -71.80 27.76
N PRO A 8 43.33 -71.29 27.98
CA PRO A 8 43.78 -70.00 27.47
C PRO A 8 43.91 -69.95 25.94
N MET A 9 44.01 -71.10 25.26
CA MET A 9 44.11 -71.16 23.79
C MET A 9 42.77 -70.88 23.07
N LYS A 10 41.63 -70.89 23.79
CA LYS A 10 40.29 -70.72 23.20
C LYS A 10 40.08 -69.37 22.50
N TRP A 11 40.80 -68.34 22.93
CA TRP A 11 40.70 -66.98 22.37
C TRP A 11 41.39 -66.84 21.00
N SER A 12 42.21 -67.83 20.64
CA SER A 12 43.01 -67.87 19.41
C SER A 12 42.39 -68.75 18.33
N LEU A 13 41.28 -69.44 18.61
CA LEU A 13 40.58 -70.30 17.67
C LEU A 13 39.62 -69.47 16.79
N PRO A 14 39.56 -69.71 15.47
CA PRO A 14 38.56 -69.09 14.61
C PRO A 14 37.18 -69.67 14.95
N GLY A 15 36.40 -68.93 15.74
CA GLY A 15 35.06 -69.32 16.18
C GLY A 15 34.17 -68.10 16.39
N TRP A 16 32.86 -68.35 16.49
CA TRP A 16 31.86 -67.30 16.71
C TRP A 16 32.05 -66.72 18.11
N LYS A 17 32.53 -65.47 18.20
CA LYS A 17 32.65 -64.74 19.47
C LYS A 17 31.28 -64.19 19.83
N ILE A 18 30.63 -64.79 20.82
CA ILE A 18 29.36 -64.29 21.35
C ILE A 18 29.69 -63.25 22.41
N GLU A 19 29.48 -61.99 22.10
CA GLU A 19 29.65 -60.88 23.03
C GLU A 19 28.33 -60.54 23.71
N GLN A 20 28.40 -60.16 24.99
CA GLN A 20 27.22 -59.69 25.73
C GLN A 20 26.78 -58.34 25.17
N LYS A 21 25.49 -58.22 24.82
CA LYS A 21 24.90 -56.95 24.39
C LYS A 21 24.35 -56.20 25.60
N TYR A 22 24.67 -54.90 25.67
CA TYR A 22 24.25 -54.01 26.74
C TYR A 22 23.32 -52.91 26.21
N SER A 23 22.59 -52.23 27.10
CA SER A 23 21.76 -51.09 26.74
C SER A 23 22.61 -49.85 26.41
N ASN A 24 22.15 -48.98 25.50
CA ASN A 24 22.81 -47.71 25.11
C ASN A 24 23.03 -46.68 26.23
N LYS A 25 22.62 -46.98 27.46
CA LYS A 25 22.96 -46.22 28.66
C LYS A 25 24.35 -46.60 29.23
N VAL A 26 24.79 -47.82 28.96
CA VAL A 26 26.08 -48.34 29.43
C VAL A 26 27.16 -47.91 28.45
N LEU A 27 28.23 -47.31 28.95
CA LEU A 27 29.34 -46.77 28.15
C LEU A 27 30.33 -47.88 27.76
N ILE A 28 29.84 -48.93 27.10
CA ILE A 28 30.61 -50.10 26.67
C ILE A 28 30.33 -50.38 25.19
N GLY A 29 31.37 -50.77 24.45
CA GLY A 29 31.27 -51.07 23.03
C GLY A 29 30.96 -49.83 22.19
N ASN A 30 30.10 -50.00 21.18
CA ASN A 30 29.77 -48.99 20.16
C ASN A 30 28.70 -47.96 20.61
N TRP A 31 28.61 -47.69 21.91
CA TRP A 31 27.52 -46.93 22.53
C TRP A 31 27.33 -45.51 21.95
N GLU A 32 28.40 -44.89 21.46
CA GLU A 32 28.40 -43.50 20.98
C GLU A 32 27.80 -43.39 19.57
N GLU A 33 28.16 -44.31 18.68
CA GLU A 33 27.62 -44.41 17.33
C GLU A 33 26.13 -44.79 17.34
N GLU A 34 25.71 -45.68 18.24
CA GLU A 34 24.29 -46.04 18.38
C GLU A 34 23.41 -44.86 18.82
N ARG A 35 23.96 -43.88 19.56
CA ARG A 35 23.25 -42.64 19.92
C ARG A 35 23.27 -41.60 18.81
N LYS A 36 24.26 -41.64 17.93
CA LYS A 36 24.37 -40.75 16.76
C LYS A 36 23.48 -41.17 15.60
N GLN A 37 22.81 -42.32 15.66
CA GLN A 37 21.79 -42.68 14.68
C GLN A 37 20.64 -41.68 14.76
N VAL A 38 20.73 -40.65 13.93
CA VAL A 38 19.70 -39.65 13.72
C VAL A 38 18.48 -40.39 13.19
N LYS A 39 17.37 -40.33 13.93
CA LYS A 39 16.09 -40.78 13.41
C LYS A 39 15.78 -39.90 12.21
N GLU A 40 15.74 -40.51 11.03
CA GLU A 40 15.27 -39.87 9.81
C GLU A 40 13.83 -39.38 10.08
N THR A 41 13.68 -38.11 10.43
CA THR A 41 12.37 -37.48 10.45
C THR A 41 12.03 -37.25 8.99
N ASN A 42 10.94 -37.86 8.51
CA ASN A 42 10.38 -37.66 7.17
C ASN A 42 9.80 -36.24 7.01
N GLU A 43 10.57 -35.22 7.36
CA GLU A 43 10.22 -33.83 7.14
C GLU A 43 10.81 -33.42 5.80
N VAL A 44 10.00 -33.62 4.76
CA VAL A 44 10.25 -33.11 3.42
C VAL A 44 10.45 -31.60 3.54
N ASN A 45 11.69 -31.19 3.35
CA ASN A 45 12.19 -29.83 3.30
C ASN A 45 11.16 -28.87 2.69
N SER A 46 10.36 -28.21 3.54
CA SER A 46 9.31 -27.30 3.10
C SER A 46 9.97 -25.97 2.69
N ARG A 47 10.37 -25.97 1.42
CA ARG A 47 10.85 -24.86 0.60
C ARG A 47 10.48 -23.48 1.14
N THR A 48 11.50 -22.69 1.45
CA THR A 48 11.43 -21.24 1.69
C THR A 48 10.83 -20.54 0.48
N GLY A 49 9.51 -20.30 0.51
CA GLY A 49 8.87 -19.57 -0.57
C GLY A 49 7.36 -19.70 -0.56
N ARG A 50 6.70 -18.99 0.36
CA ARG A 50 5.40 -18.32 0.15
C ARG A 50 4.86 -17.79 1.48
N SER A 51 5.54 -16.79 2.05
CA SER A 51 4.76 -15.75 2.75
C SER A 51 4.11 -14.92 1.65
N LYS A 52 2.88 -15.29 1.26
CA LYS A 52 2.06 -14.43 0.42
C LYS A 52 1.59 -13.30 1.33
N PHE A 53 2.33 -12.19 1.34
CA PHE A 53 1.86 -10.96 1.97
C PHE A 53 0.57 -10.55 1.27
N ARG A 54 -0.56 -10.78 1.94
CA ARG A 54 -1.86 -10.32 1.48
C ARG A 54 -1.94 -8.83 1.81
N HIS A 55 -1.88 -7.98 0.79
CA HIS A 55 -2.22 -6.57 0.97
C HIS A 55 -3.69 -6.49 1.39
N PRO A 56 -4.07 -5.63 2.34
CA PRO A 56 -5.48 -5.38 2.60
C PRO A 56 -6.10 -4.87 1.31
N ASP A 57 -7.21 -5.50 0.91
CA ASP A 57 -7.99 -5.12 -0.26
C ASP A 57 -8.59 -3.74 0.00
N GLY A 58 -7.80 -2.70 -0.29
CA GLY A 58 -8.13 -1.32 0.01
C GLY A 58 -9.28 -0.86 -0.87
N THR A 59 -10.51 -1.01 -0.40
CA THR A 59 -11.64 -0.24 -0.91
C THR A 59 -11.29 1.23 -0.76
N VAL A 60 -10.96 1.88 -1.88
CA VAL A 60 -10.78 3.33 -1.96
C VAL A 60 -12.14 3.95 -1.66
N ILE A 61 -12.35 4.32 -0.40
CA ILE A 61 -13.51 5.11 0.00
C ILE A 61 -13.33 6.46 -0.68
N ARG A 62 -14.10 6.72 -1.75
CA ARG A 62 -14.18 8.06 -2.33
C ARG A 62 -14.76 8.97 -1.26
N ARG A 63 -13.90 9.74 -0.61
CA ARG A 63 -14.35 10.84 0.24
C ARG A 63 -14.86 11.90 -0.72
N GLU A 64 -16.18 11.96 -0.87
CA GLU A 64 -16.82 13.03 -1.62
C GLU A 64 -16.45 14.35 -0.94
N GLY A 65 -15.60 15.14 -1.61
CA GLY A 65 -15.21 16.46 -1.15
C GLY A 65 -16.31 17.49 -1.43
N LEU A 66 -16.08 18.73 -1.00
CA LEU A 66 -17.00 19.82 -1.30
C LEU A 66 -17.05 20.05 -2.83
N PRO A 67 -18.24 20.20 -3.43
CA PRO A 67 -18.35 20.53 -4.85
C PRO A 67 -17.61 21.83 -5.19
N LYS A 68 -16.94 21.85 -6.34
CA LYS A 68 -16.16 23.00 -6.84
C LYS A 68 -17.01 24.26 -6.94
N GLU A 69 -18.30 24.09 -7.20
CA GLU A 69 -19.28 25.17 -7.33
C GLU A 69 -19.47 25.92 -6.00
N VAL A 70 -19.27 25.25 -4.86
CA VAL A 70 -19.36 25.88 -3.54
C VAL A 70 -18.07 26.62 -3.19
N LEU A 71 -16.91 26.11 -3.64
CA LEU A 71 -15.61 26.73 -3.38
C LEU A 71 -15.34 27.93 -4.29
N PHE A 72 -15.73 27.84 -5.56
CA PHE A 72 -15.40 28.83 -6.58
C PHE A 72 -16.64 29.59 -7.11
N GLY A 73 -17.83 29.27 -6.62
CA GLY A 73 -19.05 29.98 -6.98
C GLY A 73 -19.11 31.32 -6.26
N HIS A 74 -18.74 32.40 -6.95
CA HIS A 74 -18.95 33.75 -6.43
C HIS A 74 -20.41 34.22 -6.63
N HIS A 75 -21.05 33.89 -7.76
CA HIS A 75 -22.46 34.22 -8.07
C HIS A 75 -23.13 33.13 -8.94
N MET A 76 -24.47 33.17 -9.09
CA MET A 76 -25.21 32.26 -10.00
C MET A 76 -24.69 32.34 -11.45
N THR A 77 -25.04 31.34 -12.26
CA THR A 77 -24.60 31.16 -13.65
C THR A 77 -24.40 32.49 -14.37
N PRO A 78 -23.18 32.78 -14.85
CA PRO A 78 -22.92 34.02 -15.54
C PRO A 78 -23.83 34.10 -16.77
N ALA A 79 -24.61 35.18 -16.87
CA ALA A 79 -25.29 35.55 -18.09
C ALA A 79 -24.33 35.51 -19.28
N SER A 80 -24.80 35.12 -20.46
CA SER A 80 -23.99 35.01 -21.69
C SER A 80 -23.15 36.28 -21.99
N TRP A 81 -23.58 37.42 -21.47
CA TRP A 81 -22.95 38.73 -21.59
C TRP A 81 -21.56 38.84 -20.92
N TYR A 82 -21.20 37.96 -19.98
CA TYR A 82 -19.87 37.96 -19.36
C TYR A 82 -18.79 37.29 -20.23
N LEU A 83 -19.17 36.69 -21.36
CA LEU A 83 -18.24 36.09 -22.32
C LEU A 83 -17.77 37.11 -23.38
N VAL A 84 -18.21 38.36 -23.27
CA VAL A 84 -17.88 39.43 -24.22
C VAL A 84 -16.88 40.39 -23.55
N SER A 85 -15.77 40.65 -24.23
CA SER A 85 -14.81 41.65 -23.75
C SER A 85 -15.35 43.06 -23.95
N THR A 86 -14.95 44.00 -23.08
CA THR A 86 -15.32 45.42 -23.24
C THR A 86 -14.89 45.97 -24.60
N TYR A 87 -13.77 45.47 -25.15
CA TYR A 87 -13.33 45.80 -26.50
C TYR A 87 -14.36 45.39 -27.56
N ASP A 88 -14.83 44.14 -27.53
CA ASP A 88 -15.80 43.62 -28.49
C ASP A 88 -17.12 44.41 -28.43
N GLU A 89 -17.59 44.73 -27.22
CA GLU A 89 -18.82 45.51 -27.03
C GLU A 89 -18.73 46.90 -27.66
N PHE A 90 -17.58 47.59 -27.51
CA PHE A 90 -17.38 48.93 -28.05
C PHE A 90 -17.25 48.94 -29.57
N PHE A 91 -16.51 48.00 -30.14
CA PHE A 91 -16.27 47.95 -31.58
C PHE A 91 -17.48 47.39 -32.34
N ASN A 92 -18.09 46.32 -31.83
CA ASN A 92 -19.21 45.65 -32.48
C ASN A 92 -20.57 46.19 -32.04
N ARG A 93 -20.61 47.23 -31.20
CA ARG A 93 -21.82 47.88 -30.67
C ARG A 93 -22.79 46.91 -29.99
N ARG A 94 -22.27 45.81 -29.42
CA ARG A 94 -23.02 44.79 -28.69
C ARG A 94 -23.11 45.12 -27.20
N GLY A 95 -23.58 46.30 -26.85
CA GLY A 95 -23.67 46.72 -25.46
C GLY A 95 -24.73 45.93 -24.69
N ASN A 96 -24.36 45.33 -23.55
CA ASN A 96 -25.31 44.85 -22.54
C ASN A 96 -26.40 45.92 -22.22
N PRO A 97 -27.70 45.62 -22.46
CA PRO A 97 -28.80 46.56 -22.25
C PRO A 97 -29.19 46.77 -20.77
N LEU A 98 -28.70 45.92 -19.86
CA LEU A 98 -29.00 45.99 -18.42
C LEU A 98 -28.13 46.98 -17.66
N LEU A 99 -27.07 47.48 -18.29
CA LEU A 99 -26.16 48.44 -17.67
C LEU A 99 -26.35 49.83 -18.31
N PRO A 100 -26.21 50.91 -17.53
CA PRO A 100 -26.35 52.26 -18.07
C PRO A 100 -25.33 52.54 -19.18
N ALA A 101 -25.68 53.51 -20.04
CA ALA A 101 -24.83 53.93 -21.15
C ALA A 101 -23.44 54.40 -20.66
N ARG A 102 -22.50 54.56 -21.61
CA ARG A 102 -21.13 55.05 -21.33
C ARG A 102 -21.13 56.27 -20.40
N ARG A 103 -20.07 56.39 -19.61
CA ARG A 103 -19.79 57.54 -18.74
C ARG A 103 -19.99 58.85 -19.49
N TYR A 104 -20.71 59.76 -18.85
CA TYR A 104 -20.95 61.11 -19.34
C TYR A 104 -20.65 62.12 -18.22
N TRP A 105 -20.40 63.36 -18.62
CA TRP A 105 -20.18 64.47 -17.70
C TRP A 105 -21.54 64.95 -17.17
N ASP A 106 -21.74 64.88 -15.85
CA ASP A 106 -22.94 65.39 -15.22
C ASP A 106 -22.69 66.83 -14.71
N GLY A 107 -23.28 67.80 -15.40
CA GLY A 107 -23.15 69.22 -15.06
C GLY A 107 -23.73 69.59 -13.70
N ASN A 108 -24.70 68.84 -13.19
CA ASN A 108 -25.28 69.11 -11.87
C ASN A 108 -24.38 68.64 -10.74
N ARG A 109 -23.65 67.53 -10.96
CA ARG A 109 -22.71 66.97 -9.98
C ARG A 109 -21.28 67.47 -10.18
N LEU A 110 -21.01 68.19 -11.26
CA LEU A 110 -19.67 68.64 -11.68
C LEU A 110 -18.65 67.50 -11.66
N ALA A 111 -19.12 66.32 -12.05
CA ALA A 111 -18.34 65.10 -11.97
C ALA A 111 -18.67 64.21 -13.17
N TRP A 112 -17.69 63.38 -13.51
CA TRP A 112 -17.95 62.26 -14.37
C TRP A 112 -18.70 61.18 -13.60
N LEU A 113 -19.80 60.68 -14.17
CA LEU A 113 -20.52 59.56 -13.56
C LEU A 113 -19.77 58.24 -13.74
N PRO A 114 -20.01 57.26 -12.85
CA PRO A 114 -19.35 55.96 -12.91
C PRO A 114 -19.53 55.29 -14.26
N GLU A 115 -18.48 54.59 -14.70
CA GLU A 115 -18.51 53.83 -15.93
C GLU A 115 -19.41 52.60 -15.79
N ARG A 116 -19.69 51.99 -16.93
CA ARG A 116 -20.53 50.79 -16.99
C ARG A 116 -19.96 49.63 -16.16
N SER A 117 -18.64 49.56 -16.03
CA SER A 117 -17.89 48.62 -15.17
C SER A 117 -18.08 48.87 -13.68
N ASP A 118 -18.42 50.09 -13.31
CA ASP A 118 -18.46 50.54 -11.92
C ASP A 118 -19.83 50.29 -11.28
N HIS A 119 -20.82 49.93 -12.12
CA HIS A 119 -22.15 49.59 -11.66
C HIS A 119 -22.19 48.12 -11.22
N PRO A 120 -22.78 47.82 -10.05
CA PRO A 120 -23.01 46.44 -9.66
C PRO A 120 -23.92 45.78 -10.70
N ILE A 121 -23.57 44.56 -11.10
CA ILE A 121 -24.36 43.88 -12.11
C ILE A 121 -25.71 43.48 -11.49
N PRO A 122 -26.85 43.85 -12.10
CA PRO A 122 -28.17 43.49 -11.56
C PRO A 122 -28.34 41.96 -11.48
N LYS A 123 -29.00 41.51 -10.40
CA LYS A 123 -29.34 40.10 -10.15
C LYS A 123 -30.51 39.64 -11.00
#